data_AF-A0A948MDB8-F1
#
_entry.id   AF-A0A948MDB8-F1
#
_cell.length_a   1.000
_cell.length_b   1.000
_cell.length_c   1.000
_cell.angle_alpha   90.00
_cell.angle_beta   90.00
_cell.angle_gamma   90.00
#
_symmetry.space_group_name_H-M   'P 1'
#
loop_
_entity.id
_entity.type
_entity.pdbx_description
1 polymer ?
#
loop_
_entity_poly.entity_id
_entity_poly.type
_entity_poly.pdbx_seq_one_letter_code
_entity_poly.pdbx_strand_id
1 'polypeptide(L)'
;YTVTLRHAGVPIRMQNGRLEPLNGIDSAELRLVVLPGMSLPVYCVPTPLTLEVPRVDASSKTEGYYQGNLTIVLNVPTGTP
;
A
#
# COMPACT_ATOMS: atom_id res chain seq x y z
N TYR A 1 -15.80 0.05 1.03
CA TYR A 1 -14.49 0.09 1.68
C TYR A 1 -13.64 1.14 1.00
N THR A 2 -12.59 1.61 1.66
CA THR A 2 -11.60 2.53 1.11
C THR A 2 -10.22 1.94 1.34
N VAL A 3 -9.30 2.21 0.41
CA VAL A 3 -7.91 1.75 0.51
C VAL A 3 -7.03 2.99 0.59
N THR A 4 -6.24 3.09 1.65
CA THR A 4 -5.31 4.19 1.88
C THR A 4 -3.92 3.64 2.09
N LEU A 5 -2.94 4.25 1.45
CA LEU A 5 -1.53 3.91 1.53
C LEU A 5 -0.79 5.07 2.21
N ARG A 6 -0.03 4.83 3.27
CA ARG A 6 0.72 5.89 3.96
C ARG A 6 2.19 5.83 3.54
N HIS A 7 2.64 6.78 2.73
CA HIS A 7 4.00 6.84 2.20
C HIS A 7 4.70 8.12 2.68
N ALA A 8 5.91 8.01 3.21
CA ALA A 8 6.65 9.16 3.77
C ALA A 8 5.83 10.01 4.77
N GLY A 9 4.96 9.36 5.55
CA GLY A 9 4.03 10.01 6.49
C GLY A 9 2.75 10.58 5.85
N VAL A 10 2.66 10.64 4.53
CA VAL A 10 1.52 11.19 3.77
C VAL A 10 0.49 10.08 3.47
N PRO A 11 -0.79 10.25 3.83
CA PRO A 11 -1.85 9.33 3.41
C PRO A 11 -2.25 9.60 1.95
N ILE A 12 -2.20 8.55 1.13
CA ILE A 12 -2.57 8.55 -0.28
C ILE A 12 -3.80 7.64 -0.44
N ARG A 13 -4.91 8.19 -0.92
CA ARG A 13 -6.11 7.40 -1.21
C ARG A 13 -5.93 6.66 -2.54
N MET A 14 -5.99 5.34 -2.49
CA MET A 14 -5.83 4.49 -3.67
C MET A 14 -7.17 4.30 -4.38
N GLN A 15 -7.20 4.57 -5.68
CA GLN A 15 -8.36 4.31 -6.54
C GLN A 15 -8.11 3.04 -7.37
N ASN A 16 -9.15 2.21 -7.55
CA ASN A 16 -9.02 0.96 -8.30
C ASN A 16 -8.60 1.24 -9.75
N GLY A 17 -7.60 0.51 -10.24
CA GLY A 17 -7.09 0.66 -11.61
C GLY A 17 -6.25 1.91 -11.87
N ARG A 18 -5.94 2.73 -10.83
CA ARG A 18 -5.14 3.95 -10.98
C ARG A 18 -3.81 3.81 -10.25
N LEU A 19 -2.72 4.14 -10.95
CA LEU A 19 -1.39 4.28 -10.36
C LEU A 19 -1.28 5.65 -9.68
N GLU A 20 -0.81 5.66 -8.43
CA GLU A 20 -0.46 6.88 -7.70
C GLU A 20 1.07 7.00 -7.63
N PRO A 21 1.64 8.18 -7.91
CA PRO A 21 3.07 8.39 -7.73
C PRO A 21 3.43 8.42 -6.24
N LEU A 22 4.48 7.69 -5.86
CA LEU A 22 5.05 7.71 -4.51
C LEU A 22 6.24 8.67 -4.49
N ASN A 23 5.97 9.92 -4.11
CA ASN A 23 6.99 10.98 -4.05
C ASN A 23 7.67 11.03 -2.68
N GLY A 24 8.88 11.58 -2.64
CA GLY A 24 9.59 11.86 -1.38
C GLY A 24 10.27 10.64 -0.76
N ILE A 25 10.55 9.61 -1.56
CA ILE A 25 11.32 8.41 -1.14
C ILE A 25 12.67 8.81 -0.53
N ASP A 26 13.36 9.78 -1.14
CA ASP A 26 14.72 10.20 -0.75
C ASP A 26 14.76 10.91 0.62
N SER A 27 13.64 11.48 1.05
CA SER A 27 13.48 12.18 2.33
C SER A 27 12.67 11.40 3.36
N ALA A 28 12.20 10.21 3.01
CA ALA A 28 11.35 9.41 3.88
C ALA A 28 12.17 8.73 4.98
N GLU A 29 11.52 8.39 6.09
CA GLU A 29 12.12 7.55 7.12
C GLU A 29 12.47 6.18 6.52
N LEU A 30 13.76 5.83 6.56
CA LEU A 30 14.27 4.59 6.04
C LEU A 30 14.32 3.52 7.12
N ARG A 31 13.97 2.29 6.75
CA ARG A 31 14.09 1.10 7.58
C ARG A 31 15.04 0.10 6.93
N LEU A 32 16.02 -0.38 7.70
CA LEU A 32 16.87 -1.51 7.31
C LEU A 32 16.05 -2.80 7.35
N VAL A 33 16.00 -3.51 6.23
CA VAL A 33 15.30 -4.78 6.08
C VAL A 33 16.19 -5.76 5.30
N VAL A 34 16.22 -7.02 5.72
CA VAL A 34 16.82 -8.09 4.92
C VAL A 34 15.71 -8.69 4.06
N LEU A 35 15.79 -8.49 2.74
CA LEU A 35 14.81 -9.06 1.81
C LEU A 35 15.06 -10.56 1.61
N PRO A 36 14.01 -11.34 1.31
CA PRO A 36 14.17 -12.75 0.96
C PRO A 36 15.18 -12.93 -0.18
N GLY A 37 16.17 -13.80 0.01
CA GLY A 37 17.23 -14.06 -0.98
C GLY A 37 18.42 -13.09 -0.94
N MET A 38 18.45 -12.13 -0.02
CA MET A 38 19.60 -11.24 0.19
C MET A 38 20.33 -11.56 1.50
N SER A 39 21.66 -11.41 1.50
CA SER A 39 22.51 -11.58 2.69
C SER A 39 22.85 -10.27 3.39
N LEU A 40 22.72 -9.13 2.68
CA LEU A 40 22.96 -7.80 3.20
C LEU A 40 21.63 -7.04 3.34
N PRO A 41 21.48 -6.21 4.37
CA PRO A 41 20.28 -5.41 4.55
C PRO A 41 20.21 -4.29 3.50
N VAL A 42 18.98 -3.91 3.15
CA VAL A 42 18.67 -2.79 2.27
C VAL A 42 17.81 -1.77 3.01
N TYR A 43 17.89 -0.51 2.58
CA TYR A 43 16.99 0.53 3.07
C TYR A 43 15.66 0.48 2.29
N CYS A 44 14.55 0.46 3.02
CA CYS A 44 13.21 0.52 2.45
C CYS A 44 12.38 1.60 3.15
N VAL A 45 11.44 2.20 2.44
CA VAL A 45 10.47 3.13 3.02
C VAL A 45 9.24 2.36 3.51
N PRO A 46 8.93 2.34 4.82
CA PRO A 46 7.71 1.72 5.32
C PRO A 46 6.47 2.38 4.71
N THR A 47 5.64 1.58 4.04
CA THR A 47 4.48 2.08 3.29
C THR A 47 3.24 1.23 3.63
N PRO A 48 2.69 1.32 4.85
CA PRO A 48 1.56 0.49 5.26
C PRO A 48 0.29 0.82 4.47
N LEU A 49 -0.49 -0.22 4.18
CA LEU A 49 -1.78 -0.15 3.52
C LEU A 49 -2.90 -0.38 4.54
N THR A 50 -3.90 0.50 4.54
CA THR A 50 -5.09 0.42 5.38
C THR A 50 -6.32 0.16 4.52
N LEU A 51 -7.04 -0.91 4.82
CA LEU A 51 -8.37 -1.19 4.29
C LEU A 51 -9.41 -0.80 5.33
N GLU A 52 -10.18 0.25 5.06
CA GLU A 52 -11.24 0.69 5.94
C GLU A 52 -12.59 0.22 5.41
N VAL A 53 -13.28 -0.58 6.21
CA VAL A 53 -14.61 -1.11 5.92
C VAL A 53 -15.59 -0.46 6.90
N PRO A 54 -16.29 0.62 6.50
CA PRO A 54 -17.24 1.26 7.40
C PRO A 54 -18.37 0.30 7.75
N ARG A 55 -18.97 0.49 8.91
CA ARG A 55 -20.20 -0.22 9.27
C ARG A 55 -21.28 0.11 8.24
N VAL A 56 -22.06 -0.90 7.89
CA VAL A 56 -23.18 -0.80 6.96
C VAL A 56 -24.43 -1.31 7.66
N ASP A 57 -25.60 -0.79 7.29
CA ASP A 57 -26.86 -1.29 7.83
C ASP A 57 -27.06 -2.73 7.39
N ALA A 58 -27.40 -3.61 8.35
CA ALA A 58 -27.59 -5.03 8.07
C ALA A 58 -28.68 -5.27 7.02
N SER A 59 -29.74 -4.46 7.02
CA SER A 59 -30.82 -4.51 6.02
C SER A 59 -30.38 -4.16 4.59
N SER A 60 -29.25 -3.47 4.42
CA SER A 60 -28.68 -3.14 3.10
C SER A 60 -27.82 -4.26 2.51
N LYS A 61 -27.61 -5.35 3.27
CA LYS A 61 -26.72 -6.46 2.92
C LYS A 61 -27.45 -7.78 2.96
N THR A 62 -27.12 -8.65 2.00
CA THR A 62 -27.58 -10.03 1.99
C THR A 62 -26.78 -10.85 3.01
N GLU A 63 -27.44 -11.80 3.66
CA GLU A 63 -26.77 -12.76 4.53
C GLU A 63 -25.75 -13.59 3.73
N GLY A 64 -24.57 -13.83 4.31
CA GLY A 64 -23.53 -14.66 3.72
C GLY A 64 -22.12 -14.10 3.91
N TYR A 65 -21.17 -14.74 3.24
CA TYR A 65 -19.75 -14.36 3.27
C TYR A 65 -19.40 -13.46 2.08
N TYR A 66 -18.67 -12.38 2.37
CA TYR A 66 -18.18 -11.45 1.36
C TYR A 66 -16.68 -11.66 1.16
N GLN A 67 -16.27 -11.82 -0.10
CA GLN A 67 -14.88 -11.99 -0.50
C GLN A 67 -14.49 -11.02 -1.60
N GLY A 68 -13.21 -10.67 -1.67
CA GLY A 68 -12.65 -9.82 -2.72
C GLY A 68 -11.13 -9.93 -2.73
N ASN A 69 -10.53 -9.66 -3.89
CA ASN A 69 -9.09 -9.69 -4.07
C ASN A 69 -8.56 -8.26 -4.20
N LEU A 70 -7.45 -7.98 -3.52
CA LEU A 70 -6.68 -6.77 -3.71
C LEU A 70 -5.34 -7.12 -4.38
N THR A 71 -5.15 -6.64 -5.60
CA THR A 71 -3.87 -6.77 -6.32
C THR A 71 -3.07 -5.49 -6.16
N ILE A 72 -1.82 -5.62 -5.73
CA ILE A 72 -0.88 -4.50 -5.58
C ILE A 72 0.12 -4.58 -6.71
N VAL A 73 0.28 -3.48 -7.45
CA VAL A 73 1.27 -3.33 -8.51
C VAL A 73 2.19 -2.18 -8.12
N LEU A 74 3.49 -2.45 -8.02
CA LEU A 74 4.52 -1.47 -7.77
C LEU A 74 5.42 -1.35 -8.99
N ASN A 75 5.46 -0.15 -9.56
CA ASN A 75 6.38 0.18 -10.65
C ASN A 75 7.56 0.94 -10.05
N VAL A 76 8.73 0.32 -10.04
CA VAL A 76 9.98 0.99 -9.68
C VAL A 76 10.57 1.57 -10.95
N PRO A 77 10.70 2.90 -11.09
CA PRO A 77 11.36 3.48 -12.25
C PRO A 77 12.80 2.98 -12.30
N THR A 78 13.25 2.55 -13.48
CA THR A 78 14.65 2.24 -13.73
C THR A 78 15.42 3.56 -13.80
N GLY A 79 15.95 4.03 -12.68
CA GLY A 79 17.03 5.01 -12.71
C GLY A 79 18.31 4.32 -13.17
N THR A 80 18.97 4.86 -14.19
CA THR A 80 20.39 4.55 -14.40
C THR A 80 21.16 5.03 -13.16
N PRO A 81 22.00 4.17 -12.55
CA PRO A 81 22.75 4.50 -11.34
C PRO A 81 23.68 5.70 -11.51
#